data_AF-A0A2G5SJA3-F1
#
_entry.id   AF-A0A2G5SJA3-F1
#
_cell.length_a   1.000
_cell.length_b   1.000
_cell.length_c   1.000
_cell.angle_alpha   90.00
_cell.angle_beta   90.00
_cell.angle_gamma   90.00
#
_symmetry.space_group_name_H-M   'P 1'
#
loop_
_entity.id
_entity.type
_entity.pdbx_description
1 polymer ?
#
loop_
_entity_poly.entity_id
_entity_poly.type
_entity_poly.pdbx_seq_one_letter_code
_entity_poly.pdbx_strand_id
1 'polypeptide(L)'
;MKHTKYPVLVQQMIFEEMTNVILLLLSLGSFNVKKMIKLTQKKRLNKPGGMVFCTGSPNEEIYISNIIYNQGKPVREIQEPILGIVRGLNVKKDWFQDFFEGEREYLWRTHANKIVFPEVEGLSICISASSPKNISIKHFEGYDLMMGPLKNSDFYKTECLRVKGLGSVVLDILRYNEGRQVEISCCGPYKYLRLGNFINRWKTGAAHHKLEYLSIDIYNLMDWSPIPKADILEYTGCGKLDESKFGPLHTAPLVCGSHYRTQTTPSFWSHDYVVRETDNRVASVKIEDFRFIFGVWEMTEREFLEMSAKEEPNLLENLNLLFD
;
A
#
# COMPACT_ATOMS: atom_id res chain seq x y z
N MET A 1 -23.61 -33.33 6.00
CA MET A 1 -24.51 -32.54 5.12
C MET A 1 -24.92 -33.38 3.92
N LYS A 2 -26.20 -33.41 3.51
CA LYS A 2 -26.74 -34.33 2.47
C LYS A 2 -26.34 -33.97 1.02
N HIS A 3 -25.53 -32.93 0.80
CA HIS A 3 -25.21 -32.40 -0.53
C HIS A 3 -24.45 -33.37 -1.45
N THR A 4 -23.72 -34.34 -0.89
CA THR A 4 -22.96 -35.34 -1.65
C THR A 4 -23.83 -36.34 -2.42
N LYS A 5 -25.14 -36.37 -2.15
CA LYS A 5 -26.10 -37.29 -2.79
C LYS A 5 -26.76 -36.72 -4.04
N TYR A 6 -26.60 -35.42 -4.29
CA TYR A 6 -27.18 -34.78 -5.49
C TYR A 6 -26.29 -35.01 -6.72
N PRO A 7 -26.88 -35.05 -7.93
CA PRO A 7 -26.11 -35.03 -9.18
C PRO A 7 -25.20 -33.79 -9.26
N VAL A 8 -24.07 -33.92 -9.97
CA VAL A 8 -23.03 -32.87 -10.06
C VAL A 8 -23.58 -31.53 -10.53
N LEU A 9 -24.52 -31.52 -11.48
CA LEU A 9 -25.16 -30.28 -11.98
C LEU A 9 -25.95 -29.56 -10.87
N VAL A 10 -26.67 -30.30 -10.04
CA VAL A 10 -27.42 -29.74 -8.91
C VAL A 10 -26.46 -29.20 -7.84
N GLN A 11 -25.35 -29.90 -7.59
CA GLN A 11 -24.31 -29.41 -6.69
C GLN A 11 -23.70 -28.10 -7.20
N GLN A 12 -23.42 -28.01 -8.50
CA GLN A 12 -22.89 -26.81 -9.12
C GLN A 12 -23.85 -25.62 -8.95
N MET A 13 -25.13 -25.79 -9.25
CA MET A 13 -26.13 -24.73 -9.07
C MET A 13 -26.23 -24.27 -7.61
N ILE A 14 -26.22 -25.20 -6.66
CA ILE A 14 -26.23 -24.86 -5.22
C ILE A 14 -25.01 -24.01 -4.84
N PHE A 15 -23.84 -24.36 -5.35
CA PHE A 15 -22.60 -23.65 -5.03
C PHE A 15 -22.42 -22.33 -5.81
N GLU A 16 -23.07 -22.17 -6.96
CA GLU A 16 -23.09 -20.92 -7.73
C GLU A 16 -23.77 -19.79 -6.96
N GLU A 17 -24.84 -20.10 -6.21
CA GLU A 17 -25.55 -19.15 -5.36
C GLU A 17 -24.81 -18.77 -4.06
N MET A 18 -23.72 -19.47 -3.73
CA MET A 18 -22.95 -19.23 -2.51
C MET A 18 -21.78 -18.28 -2.74
N THR A 19 -21.38 -17.54 -1.71
CA THR A 19 -20.20 -16.67 -1.75
C THR A 19 -18.90 -17.48 -1.64
N ASN A 20 -17.76 -16.93 -2.10
CA ASN A 20 -16.45 -17.58 -1.91
C ASN A 20 -16.17 -17.87 -0.43
N VAL A 21 -16.68 -17.03 0.47
CA VAL A 21 -16.51 -17.18 1.91
C VAL A 21 -17.32 -18.36 2.43
N ILE A 22 -18.60 -18.48 2.04
CA ILE A 22 -19.44 -19.62 2.42
C ILE A 22 -18.85 -20.92 1.86
N LEU A 23 -18.40 -20.92 0.61
CA LEU A 23 -17.75 -22.09 -0.01
C LEU A 23 -16.48 -22.50 0.75
N LEU A 24 -15.66 -21.52 1.13
CA LEU A 24 -14.49 -21.76 1.96
C LEU A 24 -14.88 -22.37 3.30
N LEU A 25 -15.85 -21.81 4.02
CA LEU A 25 -16.33 -22.32 5.32
C LEU A 25 -16.87 -23.75 5.21
N LEU A 26 -17.66 -24.05 4.19
CA LEU A 26 -18.16 -25.40 3.92
C LEU A 26 -17.03 -26.40 3.65
N SER A 27 -15.95 -25.95 3.01
CA SER A 27 -14.77 -26.78 2.74
C SER A 27 -14.02 -27.18 4.02
N LEU A 28 -14.08 -26.35 5.08
CA LEU A 28 -13.43 -26.62 6.37
C LEU A 28 -14.10 -27.79 7.11
N GLY A 29 -15.42 -27.95 6.92
CA GLY A 29 -16.20 -28.95 7.63
C GLY A 29 -16.18 -30.35 7.00
N SER A 30 -15.66 -30.53 5.79
CA SER A 30 -15.62 -31.84 5.11
C SER A 30 -14.70 -31.89 3.90
N PHE A 31 -13.78 -32.86 3.89
CA PHE A 31 -12.90 -33.14 2.75
C PHE A 31 -13.67 -33.46 1.45
N ASN A 32 -14.77 -34.21 1.55
CA ASN A 32 -15.59 -34.56 0.40
C ASN A 32 -16.31 -33.33 -0.18
N VAL A 33 -16.80 -32.44 0.69
CA VAL A 33 -17.41 -31.16 0.27
C VAL A 33 -16.35 -30.26 -0.36
N LYS A 34 -15.15 -30.17 0.22
CA LYS A 34 -14.02 -29.44 -0.37
C LYS A 34 -13.71 -29.91 -1.79
N LYS A 35 -13.59 -31.23 -2.00
CA LYS A 35 -13.31 -31.81 -3.32
C LYS A 35 -14.41 -31.49 -4.33
N MET A 36 -15.68 -31.56 -3.92
CA MET A 36 -16.82 -31.20 -4.76
C MET A 36 -16.83 -29.73 -5.14
N ILE A 37 -16.58 -28.83 -4.19
CA ILE A 37 -16.50 -27.40 -4.44
C ILE A 37 -15.36 -27.10 -5.41
N LYS A 38 -14.16 -27.68 -5.20
CA LYS A 38 -13.03 -27.51 -6.12
C LYS A 38 -13.36 -28.00 -7.54
N LEU A 39 -14.06 -29.13 -7.65
CA LEU A 39 -14.46 -29.69 -8.94
C LEU A 39 -15.47 -28.81 -9.69
N THR A 40 -16.51 -28.34 -8.99
CA THR A 40 -17.64 -27.61 -9.59
C THR A 40 -17.38 -26.12 -9.75
N GLN A 41 -16.60 -25.51 -8.87
CA GLN A 41 -16.32 -24.07 -8.83
C GLN A 41 -14.91 -23.72 -9.34
N LYS A 42 -14.21 -24.65 -10.01
CA LYS A 42 -12.82 -24.46 -10.46
C LYS A 42 -12.58 -23.15 -11.20
N LYS A 43 -13.41 -22.83 -12.19
CA LYS A 43 -13.31 -21.58 -12.97
C LYS A 43 -13.36 -20.34 -12.08
N ARG A 44 -14.19 -20.36 -11.04
CA ARG A 44 -14.35 -19.26 -10.08
C ARG A 44 -13.19 -19.18 -9.10
N LEU A 45 -12.77 -20.31 -8.55
CA LEU A 45 -11.66 -20.39 -7.59
C LEU A 45 -10.30 -20.03 -8.22
N ASN A 46 -10.16 -20.20 -9.54
CA ASN A 46 -8.94 -19.86 -10.29
C ASN A 46 -8.90 -18.39 -10.74
N LYS A 47 -9.98 -17.62 -10.58
CA LYS A 47 -9.94 -16.18 -10.92
C LYS A 47 -9.00 -15.46 -9.94
N PRO A 48 -8.11 -14.57 -10.43
CA PRO A 48 -7.35 -13.67 -9.58
C PRO A 48 -8.28 -12.86 -8.69
N GLY A 49 -7.88 -12.60 -7.46
CA GLY A 49 -8.72 -11.88 -6.50
C GLY A 49 -8.04 -11.70 -5.15
N GLY A 50 -8.62 -10.84 -4.32
CA GLY A 50 -8.10 -10.53 -3.00
C GLY A 50 -8.98 -11.11 -1.90
N MET A 51 -8.40 -11.43 -0.75
CA MET A 51 -9.17 -11.78 0.44
C MET A 51 -8.74 -10.90 1.61
N VAL A 52 -9.70 -10.22 2.22
CA VAL A 52 -9.47 -9.37 3.40
C VAL A 52 -9.94 -10.10 4.63
N PHE A 53 -9.05 -10.22 5.60
CA PHE A 53 -9.38 -10.61 6.96
C PHE A 53 -9.53 -9.35 7.79
N CYS A 54 -10.62 -9.18 8.52
CA CYS A 54 -10.80 -8.06 9.44
C CYS A 54 -11.03 -8.59 10.85
N THR A 55 -10.32 -8.11 11.86
CA THR A 55 -10.72 -8.31 13.26
C THR A 55 -11.56 -7.11 13.71
N GLY A 56 -12.83 -7.31 14.05
CA GLY A 56 -13.67 -6.26 14.63
C GLY A 56 -13.39 -6.02 16.12
N SER A 57 -13.43 -4.76 16.58
CA SER A 57 -13.48 -4.39 18.00
C SER A 57 -14.85 -4.70 18.63
N PRO A 58 -14.98 -4.89 19.96
CA PRO A 58 -14.08 -5.52 20.92
C PRO A 58 -14.40 -7.02 21.11
N ASN A 59 -15.28 -7.61 20.28
CA ASN A 59 -15.80 -8.97 20.45
C ASN A 59 -14.93 -10.07 19.80
N GLU A 60 -13.71 -9.75 19.35
CA GLU A 60 -12.77 -10.70 18.72
C GLU A 60 -13.32 -11.35 17.43
N GLU A 61 -14.23 -10.67 16.73
CA GLU A 61 -14.83 -11.21 15.51
C GLU A 61 -13.88 -11.10 14.32
N ILE A 62 -13.46 -12.24 13.77
CA ILE A 62 -12.77 -12.29 12.47
C ILE A 62 -13.84 -12.33 11.39
N TYR A 63 -13.76 -11.41 10.44
CA TYR A 63 -14.54 -11.38 9.21
C TYR A 63 -13.63 -11.73 8.03
N ILE A 64 -14.14 -12.51 7.08
CA ILE A 64 -13.53 -12.64 5.76
C ILE A 64 -14.40 -11.88 4.77
N SER A 65 -13.75 -11.05 3.97
CA SER A 65 -14.35 -10.43 2.80
C SER A 65 -13.62 -10.87 1.55
N ASN A 66 -14.38 -11.35 0.57
CA ASN A 66 -13.91 -11.55 -0.78
C ASN A 66 -13.80 -10.18 -1.48
N ILE A 67 -12.64 -9.86 -2.03
CA ILE A 67 -12.47 -8.75 -2.97
C ILE A 67 -12.45 -9.33 -4.36
N ILE A 68 -13.50 -9.04 -5.13
CA ILE A 68 -13.48 -9.25 -6.57
C ILE A 68 -13.08 -7.93 -7.22
N TYR A 69 -12.10 -8.00 -8.12
CA TYR A 69 -11.74 -6.85 -8.94
C TYR A 69 -12.65 -6.83 -10.17
N ASN A 70 -13.52 -5.83 -10.27
CA ASN A 70 -14.31 -5.58 -11.46
C ASN A 70 -13.73 -4.35 -12.17
N GLN A 71 -13.18 -4.51 -13.38
CA GLN A 71 -12.50 -3.43 -14.12
C GLN A 71 -11.41 -2.72 -13.28
N GLY A 72 -10.63 -3.48 -12.50
CA GLY A 72 -9.59 -2.93 -11.61
C GLY A 72 -10.12 -2.28 -10.32
N LYS A 73 -11.44 -2.23 -10.09
CA LYS A 73 -12.02 -1.71 -8.84
C LYS A 73 -12.23 -2.85 -7.84
N PRO A 74 -11.73 -2.75 -6.60
CA PRO A 74 -12.08 -3.70 -5.55
C PRO A 74 -13.55 -3.50 -5.19
N VAL A 75 -14.41 -4.41 -5.63
CA VAL A 75 -15.79 -4.50 -5.17
C VAL A 75 -15.76 -5.42 -3.95
N ARG A 76 -15.99 -4.86 -2.76
CA ARG A 76 -16.26 -5.68 -1.58
C ARG A 76 -17.61 -6.33 -1.80
N GLU A 77 -17.58 -7.64 -1.99
CA GLU A 77 -18.81 -8.37 -2.20
C GLU A 77 -19.57 -8.44 -0.88
N ILE A 78 -19.01 -9.04 0.17
CA ILE A 78 -19.78 -9.39 1.39
C ILE A 78 -18.85 -9.45 2.63
N GLN A 79 -19.34 -9.00 3.80
CA GLN A 79 -18.72 -9.24 5.12
C GLN A 79 -19.45 -10.41 5.79
N GLU A 80 -18.77 -11.52 6.07
CA GLU A 80 -19.34 -12.64 6.81
C GLU A 80 -18.62 -12.81 8.17
N PRO A 81 -19.34 -12.80 9.31
CA PRO A 81 -18.75 -13.08 10.62
C PRO A 81 -18.34 -14.55 10.74
N ILE A 82 -17.12 -14.82 11.20
CA ILE A 82 -16.61 -16.19 11.39
C ILE A 82 -16.76 -16.66 12.85
N LEU A 83 -17.51 -15.93 13.68
CA LEU A 83 -17.45 -16.07 15.15
C LEU A 83 -17.81 -17.44 15.71
N GLY A 84 -18.48 -18.31 14.95
CA GLY A 84 -18.81 -19.66 15.41
C GLY A 84 -17.72 -20.72 15.20
N ILE A 85 -16.72 -20.47 14.34
CA ILE A 85 -15.88 -21.55 13.77
C ILE A 85 -14.39 -21.42 14.16
N VAL A 86 -13.91 -20.22 14.50
CA VAL A 86 -12.47 -19.99 14.80
C VAL A 86 -12.08 -20.24 16.26
N ARG A 87 -13.03 -20.47 17.18
CA ARG A 87 -12.69 -20.98 18.53
C ARG A 87 -12.27 -22.46 18.43
N GLY A 88 -11.08 -22.72 17.90
CA GLY A 88 -10.45 -24.04 17.86
C GLY A 88 -9.78 -24.43 16.54
N LEU A 89 -9.98 -23.70 15.44
CA LEU A 89 -9.32 -24.02 14.17
C LEU A 89 -8.03 -23.21 14.01
N ASN A 90 -6.90 -23.91 14.14
CA ASN A 90 -5.61 -23.46 13.59
C ASN A 90 -5.70 -23.46 12.06
N VAL A 91 -6.25 -22.39 11.47
CA VAL A 91 -6.34 -22.25 10.02
C VAL A 91 -4.93 -21.96 9.47
N LYS A 92 -4.28 -22.99 8.93
CA LYS A 92 -2.94 -22.90 8.35
C LYS A 92 -2.98 -22.29 6.94
N LYS A 93 -1.94 -21.54 6.56
CA LYS A 93 -1.70 -20.96 5.22
C LYS A 93 -2.01 -21.96 4.08
N ASP A 94 -1.56 -23.20 4.26
CA ASP A 94 -1.72 -24.28 3.28
C ASP A 94 -3.18 -24.52 2.90
N TRP A 95 -4.12 -24.25 3.80
CA TRP A 95 -5.54 -24.48 3.52
C TRP A 95 -6.13 -23.47 2.55
N PHE A 96 -5.73 -22.20 2.67
CA PHE A 96 -6.20 -21.16 1.75
C PHE A 96 -5.56 -21.31 0.37
N GLN A 97 -4.25 -21.59 0.33
CA GLN A 97 -3.53 -21.87 -0.91
C GLN A 97 -4.02 -23.17 -1.57
N ASP A 98 -4.36 -24.20 -0.79
CA ASP A 98 -4.94 -25.44 -1.34
C ASP A 98 -6.38 -25.24 -1.84
N PHE A 99 -7.16 -24.36 -1.21
CA PHE A 99 -8.53 -24.12 -1.63
C PHE A 99 -8.63 -23.22 -2.86
N PHE A 100 -7.83 -22.14 -2.92
CA PHE A 100 -7.78 -21.23 -4.05
C PHE A 100 -6.55 -21.52 -4.91
N GLU A 101 -6.76 -22.08 -6.10
CA GLU A 101 -5.66 -22.50 -6.99
C GLU A 101 -5.09 -21.36 -7.86
N GLY A 102 -5.54 -20.11 -7.68
CA GLY A 102 -5.06 -18.93 -8.41
C GLY A 102 -4.22 -17.97 -7.54
N GLU A 103 -3.46 -17.08 -8.17
CA GLU A 103 -2.74 -16.03 -7.47
C GLU A 103 -3.72 -15.13 -6.68
N ARG A 104 -3.44 -14.95 -5.39
CA ARG A 104 -4.28 -14.19 -4.46
C ARG A 104 -3.46 -13.20 -3.66
N GLU A 105 -3.96 -11.98 -3.57
CA GLU A 105 -3.51 -11.02 -2.57
C GLU A 105 -4.28 -11.27 -1.27
N TYR A 106 -3.55 -11.44 -0.18
CA TYR A 106 -4.15 -11.56 1.14
C TYR A 106 -3.91 -10.25 1.88
N LEU A 107 -4.98 -9.67 2.42
CA LEU A 107 -4.96 -8.43 3.21
C LEU A 107 -5.43 -8.73 4.64
N TRP A 108 -4.67 -8.35 5.65
CA TRP A 108 -5.11 -8.46 7.04
C TRP A 108 -5.34 -7.09 7.67
N ARG A 109 -6.54 -6.84 8.17
CA ARG A 109 -6.98 -5.64 8.88
C ARG A 109 -7.27 -5.95 10.34
N THR A 110 -6.64 -5.21 11.24
CA THR A 110 -6.82 -5.40 12.69
C THR A 110 -6.93 -4.08 13.41
N HIS A 111 -7.70 -4.06 14.51
CA HIS A 111 -7.75 -2.95 15.47
C HIS A 111 -6.80 -3.22 16.65
N ALA A 112 -6.14 -2.16 17.14
CA ALA A 112 -4.85 -2.21 17.85
C ALA A 112 -4.79 -2.86 19.25
N ASN A 113 -5.87 -3.41 19.79
CA ASN A 113 -5.85 -3.73 21.23
C ASN A 113 -5.16 -5.07 21.53
N LYS A 114 -5.12 -6.00 20.56
CA LYS A 114 -4.30 -7.21 20.54
C LYS A 114 -4.04 -7.62 19.08
N ILE A 115 -2.79 -7.65 18.65
CA ILE A 115 -2.45 -8.08 17.29
C ILE A 115 -1.91 -9.51 17.37
N VAL A 116 -2.65 -10.47 16.83
CA VAL A 116 -2.14 -11.81 16.54
C VAL A 116 -1.77 -11.83 15.06
N PHE A 117 -0.48 -11.87 14.76
CA PHE A 117 -0.01 -12.02 13.39
C PHE A 117 -0.14 -13.47 12.97
N PRO A 118 -0.79 -13.75 11.83
CA PRO A 118 -0.54 -15.03 11.18
C PRO A 118 0.88 -14.96 10.58
N GLU A 119 1.76 -15.88 11.00
CA GLU A 119 3.09 -16.06 10.39
C GLU A 119 2.92 -16.57 8.95
N VAL A 120 2.65 -15.65 8.02
CA VAL A 120 2.31 -15.98 6.63
C VAL A 120 3.24 -15.22 5.70
N GLU A 121 4.18 -15.95 5.10
CA GLU A 121 5.04 -15.44 4.04
C GLU A 121 4.21 -15.07 2.79
N GLY A 122 4.39 -13.84 2.28
CA GLY A 122 3.65 -13.29 1.13
C GLY A 122 2.37 -12.53 1.50
N LEU A 123 2.05 -12.40 2.79
CA LEU A 123 0.91 -11.63 3.27
C LEU A 123 1.21 -10.13 3.25
N SER A 124 0.37 -9.35 2.57
CA SER A 124 0.32 -7.89 2.72
C SER A 124 -0.60 -7.56 3.89
N ILE A 125 -0.08 -6.97 4.96
CA ILE A 125 -0.90 -6.65 6.13
C ILE A 125 -1.20 -5.14 6.09
N CYS A 126 -2.43 -4.74 6.43
CA CYS A 126 -2.88 -3.36 6.53
C CYS A 126 -3.38 -3.13 7.96
N ILE A 127 -2.58 -2.51 8.81
CA ILE A 127 -2.89 -2.38 10.24
C ILE A 127 -3.48 -1.00 10.57
N SER A 128 -4.80 -0.92 10.66
CA SER A 128 -5.47 0.26 11.22
C SER A 128 -5.38 0.27 12.75
N ALA A 129 -4.27 0.79 13.27
CA ALA A 129 -4.01 0.86 14.69
C ALA A 129 -3.73 2.30 15.15
N SER A 130 -4.26 2.66 16.32
CA SER A 130 -3.87 3.86 17.06
C SER A 130 -2.56 3.66 17.84
N SER A 131 -2.13 2.42 18.09
CA SER A 131 -0.93 2.11 18.90
C SER A 131 -0.35 0.70 18.65
N PRO A 132 0.38 0.48 17.54
CA PRO A 132 1.03 -0.81 17.32
C PRO A 132 2.21 -1.00 18.30
N LYS A 133 2.47 -2.20 18.83
CA LYS A 133 3.71 -2.52 19.58
C LYS A 133 4.36 -3.76 18.95
N ASN A 134 5.67 -3.70 18.69
CA ASN A 134 6.51 -4.78 18.15
C ASN A 134 5.90 -5.53 16.96
N ILE A 135 6.20 -5.04 15.77
CA ILE A 135 5.55 -5.52 14.57
C ILE A 135 6.58 -5.67 13.46
N SER A 136 6.66 -6.88 12.89
CA SER A 136 7.43 -7.18 11.67
C SER A 136 6.43 -7.36 10.53
N ILE A 137 6.50 -6.49 9.52
CA ILE A 137 5.57 -6.54 8.39
C ILE A 137 6.27 -6.10 7.11
N LYS A 138 5.78 -6.63 5.98
CA LYS A 138 6.11 -6.14 4.64
C LYS A 138 5.39 -4.84 4.25
N HIS A 139 4.18 -4.60 4.77
CA HIS A 139 3.30 -3.46 4.47
C HIS A 139 2.60 -2.93 5.73
N PHE A 140 2.41 -1.62 5.89
CA PHE A 140 1.63 -1.05 7.00
C PHE A 140 0.77 0.11 6.52
N GLU A 141 -0.50 0.13 6.93
CA GLU A 141 -1.42 1.23 6.68
C GLU A 141 -2.20 1.55 7.96
N GLY A 142 -1.84 2.64 8.65
CA GLY A 142 -2.42 3.01 9.94
C GLY A 142 -3.08 4.39 9.94
N TYR A 143 -4.15 4.55 10.72
CA TYR A 143 -4.88 5.80 10.88
C TYR A 143 -4.82 6.30 12.33
N ASP A 144 -4.66 7.61 12.49
CA ASP A 144 -4.66 8.34 13.76
C ASP A 144 -3.63 7.77 14.78
N LEU A 145 -2.37 7.59 14.34
CA LEU A 145 -1.27 7.22 15.23
C LEU A 145 -0.96 8.36 16.22
N MET A 146 -1.31 8.16 17.49
CA MET A 146 -1.04 9.06 18.61
C MET A 146 0.23 8.68 19.39
N MET A 147 1.06 7.79 18.85
CA MET A 147 2.14 7.12 19.58
C MET A 147 3.43 7.94 19.70
N GLY A 148 4.10 7.74 20.84
CA GLY A 148 5.55 7.90 20.95
C GLY A 148 6.28 6.83 20.13
N PRO A 149 7.51 7.10 19.67
CA PRO A 149 8.14 6.35 18.58
C PRO A 149 8.25 4.86 18.85
N LEU A 150 7.98 4.05 17.82
CA LEU A 150 8.30 2.62 17.78
C LEU A 150 9.80 2.41 17.57
N LYS A 151 10.62 3.09 18.39
CA LYS A 151 12.07 2.97 18.39
C LYS A 151 12.40 1.48 18.51
N ASN A 152 13.22 0.99 17.59
CA ASN A 152 13.72 -0.39 17.55
C ASN A 152 12.72 -1.46 17.10
N SER A 153 11.62 -1.10 16.46
CA SER A 153 10.75 -2.08 15.80
C SER A 153 11.06 -2.21 14.30
N ASP A 154 10.73 -3.36 13.71
CA ASP A 154 10.80 -3.59 12.27
C ASP A 154 9.81 -2.72 11.48
N PHE A 155 8.98 -1.91 12.14
CA PHE A 155 8.07 -0.95 11.53
C PHE A 155 8.75 -0.10 10.45
N TYR A 156 9.93 0.46 10.74
CA TYR A 156 10.64 1.31 9.78
C TYR A 156 11.32 0.53 8.65
N LYS A 157 11.41 -0.81 8.75
CA LYS A 157 11.97 -1.69 7.71
C LYS A 157 10.92 -2.18 6.73
N THR A 158 9.65 -1.90 6.97
CA THR A 158 8.52 -2.22 6.11
C THR A 158 8.77 -1.67 4.70
N GLU A 159 8.51 -2.45 3.65
CA GLU A 159 8.79 -2.00 2.27
C GLU A 159 7.90 -0.84 1.86
N CYS A 160 6.66 -0.80 2.36
CA CYS A 160 5.77 0.31 2.13
C CYS A 160 4.95 0.70 3.37
N LEU A 161 4.95 2.00 3.67
CA LEU A 161 4.30 2.62 4.83
C LEU A 161 3.25 3.63 4.36
N ARG A 162 2.00 3.46 4.78
CA ARG A 162 0.97 4.49 4.72
C ARG A 162 0.52 4.87 6.12
N VAL A 163 0.54 6.15 6.46
CA VAL A 163 0.28 6.59 7.82
C VAL A 163 -0.51 7.89 7.84
N LYS A 164 -1.59 7.94 8.61
CA LYS A 164 -2.16 9.20 9.09
C LYS A 164 -1.77 9.41 10.54
N GLY A 165 -1.10 10.52 10.85
CA GLY A 165 -0.56 10.74 12.20
C GLY A 165 -0.12 12.17 12.48
N LEU A 166 0.31 12.40 13.72
CA LEU A 166 0.82 13.71 14.15
C LEU A 166 2.21 14.01 13.59
N GLY A 167 2.57 15.29 13.55
CA GLY A 167 3.88 15.75 13.10
C GLY A 167 5.07 15.00 13.72
N SER A 168 5.00 14.59 14.99
CA SER A 168 6.04 13.79 15.66
C SER A 168 6.29 12.44 14.98
N VAL A 169 5.22 11.74 14.56
CA VAL A 169 5.32 10.44 13.86
C VAL A 169 6.01 10.61 12.52
N VAL A 170 5.69 11.70 11.81
CA VAL A 170 6.33 12.04 10.54
C VAL A 170 7.84 12.23 10.72
N LEU A 171 8.27 12.87 11.80
CA LEU A 171 9.70 13.06 12.09
C LEU A 171 10.44 11.74 12.25
N ASP A 172 9.83 10.78 12.94
CA ASP A 172 10.45 9.49 13.16
C ASP A 172 10.49 8.66 11.87
N ILE A 173 9.42 8.70 11.05
CA ILE A 173 9.40 8.03 9.74
C ILE A 173 10.50 8.62 8.83
N LEU A 174 10.57 9.95 8.71
CA LEU A 174 11.63 10.62 7.95
C LEU A 174 13.04 10.34 8.50
N ARG A 175 13.15 9.92 9.76
CA ARG A 175 14.46 9.62 10.36
C ARG A 175 14.90 8.18 10.12
N TYR A 176 13.99 7.24 10.34
CA TYR A 176 14.32 5.82 10.48
C TYR A 176 13.85 4.94 9.33
N ASN A 177 12.99 5.42 8.42
CA ASN A 177 12.48 4.60 7.32
C ASN A 177 13.61 4.01 6.46
N GLU A 178 13.57 2.69 6.28
CA GLU A 178 14.43 1.88 5.41
C GLU A 178 13.63 1.28 4.23
N GLY A 179 12.32 1.54 4.16
CA GLY A 179 11.41 1.06 3.12
C GLY A 179 11.56 1.77 1.76
N ARG A 180 10.82 1.24 0.78
CA ARG A 180 10.78 1.71 -0.61
C ARG A 180 9.74 2.81 -0.83
N GLN A 181 8.56 2.71 -0.21
CA GLN A 181 7.48 3.65 -0.46
C GLN A 181 6.85 4.15 0.84
N VAL A 182 6.60 5.46 0.92
CA VAL A 182 6.04 6.09 2.12
C VAL A 182 4.98 7.12 1.75
N GLU A 183 3.80 7.02 2.34
CA GLU A 183 2.72 7.98 2.16
C GLU A 183 2.20 8.41 3.53
N ILE A 184 2.20 9.72 3.78
CA ILE A 184 1.87 10.25 5.10
C ILE A 184 0.82 11.34 4.97
N SER A 185 -0.25 11.24 5.75
CA SER A 185 -1.15 12.35 6.03
C SER A 185 -0.86 12.88 7.43
N CYS A 186 -0.14 13.99 7.50
CA CYS A 186 0.24 14.66 8.73
C CYS A 186 -0.90 15.56 9.22
N CYS A 187 -1.35 15.36 10.45
CA CYS A 187 -2.31 16.25 11.11
C CYS A 187 -1.62 17.10 12.18
N GLY A 188 -1.82 18.42 12.14
CA GLY A 188 -1.34 19.35 13.16
C GLY A 188 0.01 20.03 12.84
N PRO A 189 0.61 20.75 13.80
CA PRO A 189 1.78 21.60 13.55
C PRO A 189 2.99 20.78 13.10
N TYR A 190 3.64 21.23 12.03
CA TYR A 190 4.78 20.56 11.42
C TYR A 190 5.95 21.52 11.21
N LYS A 191 7.17 21.07 11.50
CA LYS A 191 8.39 21.86 11.33
C LYS A 191 8.99 21.58 9.95
N TYR A 192 8.74 22.45 8.97
CA TYR A 192 9.11 22.25 7.57
C TYR A 192 10.62 22.03 7.33
N LEU A 193 11.51 22.61 8.15
CA LEU A 193 12.97 22.39 8.09
C LEU A 193 13.36 20.90 8.12
N ARG A 194 12.48 20.04 8.63
CA ARG A 194 12.67 18.59 8.70
C ARG A 194 12.64 17.93 7.33
N LEU A 195 11.94 18.50 6.35
CA LEU A 195 11.99 18.08 4.95
C LEU A 195 13.36 18.34 4.34
N GLY A 196 13.94 19.52 4.58
CA GLY A 196 15.30 19.85 4.14
C GLY A 196 16.35 18.89 4.71
N ASN A 197 16.24 18.56 6.00
CA ASN A 197 17.14 17.57 6.62
C ASN A 197 16.99 16.17 6.02
N PHE A 198 15.76 15.77 5.67
CA PHE A 198 15.53 14.51 4.97
C PHE A 198 16.23 14.50 3.61
N ILE A 199 16.04 15.55 2.79
CA ILE A 199 16.68 15.68 1.48
C ILE A 199 18.21 15.60 1.61
N ASN A 200 18.80 16.35 2.55
CA ASN A 200 20.25 16.34 2.73
C ASN A 200 20.80 14.98 3.16
N ARG A 201 20.07 14.23 3.98
CA ARG A 201 20.47 12.85 4.36
C ARG A 201 20.39 11.88 3.19
N TRP A 202 19.38 12.02 2.33
CA TRP A 202 19.30 11.21 1.11
C TRP A 202 20.40 11.61 0.12
N LYS A 203 20.61 12.92 -0.10
CA LYS A 203 21.62 13.51 -0.97
C LYS A 203 23.04 13.05 -0.63
N THR A 204 23.39 13.03 0.65
CA THR A 204 24.72 12.56 1.12
C THR A 204 24.85 11.03 1.14
N GLY A 205 23.80 10.28 0.81
CA GLY A 205 23.78 8.82 0.96
C GLY A 205 23.83 8.35 2.42
N ALA A 206 23.49 9.21 3.38
CA ALA A 206 23.49 8.84 4.79
C ALA A 206 22.28 7.97 5.18
N ALA A 207 21.19 7.99 4.39
CA ALA A 207 19.96 7.25 4.68
C ALA A 207 19.09 6.98 3.44
N HIS A 208 18.08 6.13 3.62
CA HIS A 208 16.97 5.93 2.66
C HIS A 208 17.39 5.40 1.28
N HIS A 209 18.40 4.52 1.24
CA HIS A 209 18.98 3.98 0.00
C HIS A 209 17.97 3.25 -0.90
N LYS A 210 16.98 2.58 -0.30
CA LYS A 210 15.93 1.81 -0.99
C LYS A 210 14.72 2.65 -1.39
N LEU A 211 14.66 3.92 -0.99
CA LEU A 211 13.47 4.74 -1.20
C LEU A 211 13.25 4.99 -2.70
N GLU A 212 12.01 4.83 -3.13
CA GLU A 212 11.51 5.06 -4.49
C GLU A 212 10.49 6.20 -4.51
N TYR A 213 9.67 6.29 -3.47
CA TYR A 213 8.58 7.26 -3.39
C TYR A 213 8.28 7.68 -1.95
N LEU A 214 8.17 8.98 -1.73
CA LEU A 214 7.68 9.57 -0.50
C LEU A 214 6.66 10.66 -0.83
N SER A 215 5.49 10.61 -0.22
CA SER A 215 4.49 11.67 -0.25
C SER A 215 4.07 12.05 1.17
N ILE A 216 4.00 13.34 1.45
CA ILE A 216 3.52 13.88 2.72
C ILE A 216 2.50 14.96 2.43
N ASP A 217 1.25 14.69 2.78
CA ASP A 217 0.19 15.68 2.87
C ASP A 217 0.19 16.29 4.27
N ILE A 218 0.23 17.61 4.38
CA ILE A 218 0.27 18.34 5.64
C ILE A 218 -1.05 19.09 5.83
N TYR A 219 -1.88 18.58 6.74
CA TYR A 219 -3.17 19.18 7.09
C TYR A 219 -3.07 19.77 8.50
N ASN A 220 -2.88 21.08 8.58
CA ASN A 220 -2.88 21.78 9.86
C ASN A 220 -4.16 22.60 10.01
N LEU A 221 -5.07 22.11 10.86
CA LEU A 221 -6.38 22.73 11.09
C LEU A 221 -6.30 24.11 11.75
N MET A 222 -5.16 24.45 12.36
CA MET A 222 -4.95 25.70 13.10
C MET A 222 -4.09 26.71 12.34
N ASP A 223 -3.35 26.28 11.32
CA ASP A 223 -2.43 27.14 10.57
C ASP A 223 -2.27 26.59 9.15
N TRP A 224 -2.77 27.34 8.18
CA TRP A 224 -2.75 27.03 6.75
C TRP A 224 -1.54 27.64 6.05
N SER A 225 -0.46 27.93 6.79
CA SER A 225 0.77 28.43 6.19
C SER A 225 1.33 27.40 5.21
N PRO A 226 1.60 27.80 3.95
CA PRO A 226 2.13 26.91 2.95
C PRO A 226 3.53 26.42 3.34
N ILE A 227 3.94 25.28 2.80
CA ILE A 227 5.33 24.81 2.92
C ILE A 227 6.25 25.89 2.33
N PRO A 228 7.27 26.37 3.06
CA PRO A 228 8.22 27.37 2.57
C PRO A 228 9.15 26.74 1.52
N LYS A 229 8.65 26.62 0.28
CA LYS A 229 9.34 25.96 -0.83
C LYS A 229 10.73 26.54 -1.08
N ALA A 230 10.83 27.87 -1.21
CA ALA A 230 12.08 28.55 -1.54
C ALA A 230 13.18 28.24 -0.49
N ASP A 231 12.85 28.41 0.79
CA ASP A 231 13.77 28.16 1.90
C ASP A 231 14.29 26.72 1.92
N ILE A 232 13.41 25.74 1.67
CA ILE A 232 13.81 24.33 1.65
C ILE A 232 14.74 24.06 0.47
N LEU A 233 14.39 24.51 -0.75
CA LEU A 233 15.18 24.26 -1.95
C LEU A 233 16.55 24.94 -1.90
N GLU A 234 16.61 26.17 -1.37
CA GLU A 234 17.86 26.89 -1.13
C GLU A 234 18.74 26.14 -0.12
N TYR A 235 18.16 25.74 1.02
CA TYR A 235 18.88 25.01 2.06
C TYR A 235 19.44 23.67 1.59
N THR A 236 18.75 22.98 0.68
CA THR A 236 19.20 21.66 0.16
C THR A 236 20.08 21.78 -1.07
N GLY A 237 20.12 22.96 -1.71
CA GLY A 237 20.79 23.17 -2.98
C GLY A 237 20.21 22.25 -4.06
N CYS A 238 18.89 22.24 -4.22
CA CYS A 238 18.25 21.51 -5.31
C CYS A 238 18.59 22.14 -6.66
N GLY A 239 18.87 21.30 -7.65
CA GLY A 239 18.97 21.71 -9.05
C GLY A 239 17.59 22.05 -9.60
N LYS A 240 17.58 22.89 -10.64
CA LYS A 240 16.37 23.34 -11.31
C LYS A 240 16.46 23.07 -12.81
N LEU A 241 15.46 22.39 -13.35
CA LEU A 241 15.28 22.19 -14.78
C LEU A 241 14.69 23.46 -15.42
N ASP A 242 14.78 23.52 -16.74
CA ASP A 242 14.18 24.58 -17.54
C ASP A 242 12.65 24.56 -17.38
N GLU A 243 12.09 25.62 -16.80
CA GLU A 243 10.65 25.78 -16.57
C GLU A 243 9.84 25.88 -17.87
N SER A 244 10.48 26.17 -19.00
CA SER A 244 9.81 26.24 -20.31
C SER A 244 9.43 24.87 -20.88
N LYS A 245 9.96 23.78 -20.30
CA LYS A 245 9.67 22.40 -20.69
C LYS A 245 8.77 21.71 -19.66
N PHE A 246 8.04 20.67 -20.07
CA PHE A 246 7.39 19.80 -19.08
C PHE A 246 8.47 19.08 -18.25
N GLY A 247 8.31 19.09 -16.92
CA GLY A 247 9.19 18.32 -16.04
C GLY A 247 8.98 16.82 -16.26
N PRO A 248 10.01 15.99 -16.01
CA PRO A 248 9.91 14.55 -16.16
C PRO A 248 8.83 13.97 -15.25
N LEU A 249 7.98 13.11 -15.81
CA LEU A 249 6.87 12.45 -15.11
C LEU A 249 7.38 11.23 -14.33
N HIS A 250 7.46 11.33 -13.01
CA HIS A 250 7.82 10.21 -12.14
C HIS A 250 6.62 9.34 -11.83
N THR A 251 6.81 8.02 -11.84
CA THR A 251 5.90 7.01 -11.29
C THR A 251 6.71 5.77 -10.93
N ALA A 252 6.29 5.01 -9.92
CA ALA A 252 6.95 3.77 -9.50
C ALA A 252 5.94 2.63 -9.38
N PRO A 253 6.29 1.37 -9.67
CA PRO A 253 5.42 0.23 -9.40
C PRO A 253 5.01 0.19 -7.93
N LEU A 254 3.73 0.02 -7.65
CA LEU A 254 3.22 0.05 -6.29
C LEU A 254 3.70 -1.18 -5.52
N VAL A 255 4.29 -0.96 -4.34
CA VAL A 255 4.78 -2.05 -3.49
C VAL A 255 3.67 -2.57 -2.56
N CYS A 256 2.75 -1.69 -2.12
CA CYS A 256 1.58 -2.05 -1.31
C CYS A 256 0.33 -2.39 -2.13
N GLY A 257 -0.34 -3.52 -1.85
CA GLY A 257 -1.65 -3.85 -2.45
C GLY A 257 -2.86 -3.21 -1.76
N SER A 258 -3.89 -2.89 -2.57
CA SER A 258 -5.35 -2.89 -2.27
C SER A 258 -6.16 -1.57 -2.21
N HIS A 259 -5.57 -0.38 -2.35
CA HIS A 259 -6.36 0.88 -2.35
C HIS A 259 -6.25 1.76 -3.60
N TYR A 260 -5.22 1.59 -4.41
CA TYR A 260 -5.11 2.31 -5.68
C TYR A 260 -5.76 1.52 -6.81
N ARG A 261 -6.45 2.25 -7.71
CA ARG A 261 -6.98 1.72 -8.97
C ARG A 261 -5.86 1.33 -9.94
N THR A 262 -4.62 1.76 -9.65
CA THR A 262 -3.45 1.71 -10.53
C THR A 262 -2.37 0.82 -9.93
N GLN A 263 -1.58 0.18 -10.80
CA GLN A 263 -0.43 -0.64 -10.42
C GLN A 263 0.82 0.18 -10.06
N THR A 264 0.71 1.51 -10.08
CA THR A 264 1.81 2.45 -9.86
C THR A 264 1.42 3.53 -8.85
N THR A 265 2.42 4.16 -8.26
CA THR A 265 2.28 5.35 -7.39
C THR A 265 1.65 6.51 -8.18
N PRO A 266 0.98 7.45 -7.49
CA PRO A 266 0.48 8.67 -8.12
C PRO A 266 1.61 9.39 -8.87
N SER A 267 1.40 9.60 -10.16
CA SER A 267 2.41 10.23 -11.00
C SER A 267 2.50 11.73 -10.72
N PHE A 268 3.71 12.28 -10.83
CA PHE A 268 3.95 13.71 -10.67
C PHE A 268 5.11 14.16 -11.54
N TRP A 269 5.03 15.39 -12.04
CA TRP A 269 6.15 16.06 -12.68
C TRP A 269 6.81 17.02 -11.69
N SER A 270 8.12 17.22 -11.82
CA SER A 270 8.82 18.29 -11.11
C SER A 270 9.99 18.84 -11.91
N HIS A 271 10.22 20.14 -11.78
CA HIS A 271 11.41 20.84 -12.27
C HIS A 271 12.53 20.90 -11.23
N ASP A 272 12.23 20.62 -9.97
CA ASP A 272 13.22 20.63 -8.90
C ASP A 272 13.74 19.20 -8.67
N TYR A 273 15.07 19.04 -8.60
CA TYR A 273 15.70 17.73 -8.39
C TYR A 273 16.95 17.82 -7.51
N VAL A 274 17.39 16.66 -7.00
CA VAL A 274 18.61 16.51 -6.22
C VAL A 274 19.35 15.26 -6.64
N VAL A 275 20.68 15.32 -6.59
CA VAL A 275 21.57 14.22 -6.96
C VAL A 275 22.23 13.65 -5.71
N ARG A 276 22.21 12.33 -5.58
CA ARG A 276 22.86 11.63 -4.49
C ARG A 276 24.35 11.49 -4.75
N GLU A 277 25.15 11.97 -3.82
CA GLU A 277 26.61 12.07 -3.92
C GLU A 277 27.29 10.69 -4.01
N THR A 278 26.73 9.67 -3.38
CA THR A 278 27.37 8.35 -3.26
C THR A 278 27.30 7.51 -4.54
N ASP A 279 26.29 7.72 -5.38
CA ASP A 279 26.05 6.88 -6.57
C ASP A 279 25.41 7.62 -7.75
N ASN A 280 25.40 8.94 -7.70
CA ASN A 280 24.92 9.84 -8.76
C ASN A 280 23.44 9.66 -9.14
N ARG A 281 22.63 9.02 -8.29
CA ARG A 281 21.20 8.83 -8.54
C ARG A 281 20.42 10.13 -8.36
N VAL A 282 19.36 10.29 -9.12
CA VAL A 282 18.51 11.49 -9.06
C VAL A 282 17.23 11.24 -8.29
N ALA A 283 16.77 12.27 -7.57
CA ALA A 283 15.40 12.34 -7.10
C ALA A 283 14.73 13.65 -7.52
N SER A 284 13.50 13.56 -8.02
CA SER A 284 12.63 14.71 -8.24
C SER A 284 11.98 15.12 -6.93
N VAL A 285 11.95 16.42 -6.66
CA VAL A 285 11.38 17.01 -5.45
C VAL A 285 10.23 17.90 -5.86
N LYS A 286 9.01 17.66 -5.39
CA LYS A 286 7.86 18.53 -5.64
C LYS A 286 7.34 19.08 -4.31
N ILE A 287 7.27 20.39 -4.22
CA ILE A 287 6.72 21.09 -3.06
C ILE A 287 5.58 21.97 -3.55
N GLU A 288 4.37 21.66 -3.07
CA GLU A 288 3.15 22.45 -3.24
C GLU A 288 2.76 23.02 -1.87
N ASP A 289 1.70 23.84 -1.82
CA ASP A 289 1.29 24.55 -0.59
C ASP A 289 1.18 23.64 0.64
N PHE A 290 0.63 22.43 0.47
CA PHE A 290 0.38 21.50 1.58
C PHE A 290 0.90 20.08 1.31
N ARG A 291 1.72 19.92 0.27
CA ARG A 291 2.15 18.60 -0.18
C ARG A 291 3.63 18.60 -0.54
N PHE A 292 4.33 17.62 0.00
CA PHE A 292 5.72 17.31 -0.35
C PHE A 292 5.77 15.94 -1.02
N ILE A 293 6.33 15.86 -2.22
CA ILE A 293 6.56 14.61 -2.93
C ILE A 293 8.04 14.48 -3.29
N PHE A 294 8.59 13.28 -3.13
CA PHE A 294 9.96 12.94 -3.45
C PHE A 294 9.99 11.60 -4.19
N GLY A 295 10.44 11.61 -5.43
CA GLY A 295 10.46 10.43 -6.30
C GLY A 295 11.88 10.15 -6.75
N VAL A 296 12.38 8.95 -6.46
CA VAL A 296 13.74 8.53 -6.80
C VAL A 296 13.74 7.83 -8.14
N TRP A 297 14.71 8.17 -8.97
CA TRP A 297 14.92 7.57 -10.28
C TRP A 297 16.06 6.56 -10.24
N GLU A 298 15.88 5.44 -10.92
CA GLU A 298 16.96 4.46 -11.19
C GLU A 298 17.80 4.93 -12.39
N MET A 299 18.33 6.15 -12.33
CA MET A 299 19.18 6.74 -13.37
C MET A 299 20.16 7.76 -12.77
N THR A 300 21.24 7.99 -13.50
CA THR A 300 22.23 9.01 -13.18
C THR A 300 21.75 10.42 -13.54
N GLU A 301 22.39 11.44 -13.01
CA GLU A 301 22.09 12.84 -13.38
C GLU A 301 22.15 13.07 -14.89
N ARG A 302 23.18 12.55 -15.56
CA ARG A 302 23.33 12.70 -17.02
C ARG A 302 22.14 12.10 -17.77
N GLU A 303 21.76 10.88 -17.45
CA GLU A 303 20.62 10.19 -18.07
C GLU A 303 19.30 10.91 -17.79
N PHE A 304 19.13 11.43 -16.56
CA PHE A 304 17.97 12.21 -16.17
C PHE A 304 17.86 13.53 -16.96
N LEU A 305 18.96 14.25 -17.13
CA LEU A 305 19.00 15.48 -17.93
C LEU A 305 18.76 15.21 -19.41
N GLU A 306 19.35 14.14 -19.96
CA GLU A 306 19.12 13.71 -21.35
C GLU A 306 17.65 13.34 -21.59
N MET A 307 17.02 12.64 -20.65
CA MET A 307 15.60 12.32 -20.69
C MET A 307 14.74 13.59 -20.62
N SER A 308 15.05 14.51 -19.70
CA SER A 308 14.30 15.75 -19.48
C SER A 308 14.46 16.76 -20.62
N ALA A 309 15.54 16.64 -21.40
CA ALA A 309 15.79 17.51 -22.55
C ALA A 309 14.98 17.10 -23.79
N LYS A 310 14.54 15.84 -23.89
CA LYS A 310 13.72 15.34 -25.00
C LYS A 310 12.31 15.93 -24.92
N GLU A 311 11.88 16.55 -26.00
CA GLU A 311 10.48 16.96 -26.16
C GLU A 311 9.61 15.69 -26.20
N GLU A 312 8.64 15.56 -25.27
CA GLU A 312 7.57 14.58 -25.48
C GLU A 312 6.76 14.99 -26.71
N PRO A 313 6.46 14.06 -27.64
CA PRO A 313 5.50 14.34 -28.70
C PRO A 313 4.11 14.53 -28.08
N ASN A 314 3.52 15.70 -28.33
CA ASN A 314 2.11 16.06 -28.16
C ASN A 314 1.24 15.05 -27.38
N LEU A 315 1.18 15.19 -26.05
CA LEU A 315 0.17 14.51 -25.21
C LEU A 315 -1.28 14.86 -25.60
N LEU A 316 -1.49 15.95 -26.36
CA LEU A 316 -2.80 16.33 -26.90
C LEU A 316 -3.33 15.37 -27.99
N GLU A 317 -2.47 14.64 -28.71
CA GLU A 317 -2.94 13.65 -29.70
C GLU A 317 -3.46 12.36 -29.05
N ASN A 318 -2.91 11.98 -27.89
CA ASN A 318 -3.32 10.75 -27.19
C ASN A 318 -4.60 10.91 -26.36
N LEU A 319 -5.01 12.13 -26.03
CA LEU A 319 -6.29 12.39 -25.36
C LEU A 319 -7.49 12.31 -26.32
N ASN A 320 -7.29 12.56 -27.62
CA ASN A 320 -8.36 12.45 -28.61
C ASN A 320 -8.71 11.00 -29.00
N LEU A 321 -7.84 10.02 -28.69
CA LEU A 321 -8.11 8.59 -28.93
C LEU A 321 -8.78 7.88 -27.74
N LEU A 322 -9.02 8.59 -26.63
CA LEU A 322 -9.71 8.06 -25.44
C LEU A 322 -11.18 8.51 -25.35
N PHE A 323 -11.64 9.32 -26.30
CA PHE A 323 -13.02 9.84 -26.36
C PHE A 323 -13.77 9.52 -27.66
N ASP A 324 -13.24 8.63 -28.51
CA ASP A 324 -13.96 8.05 -29.66
C ASP A 324 -14.37 6.59 -29.40
#